data_AF-A0A6P8X0S8-F1
#
_entry.id   AF-A0A6P8X0S8-F1
#
_cell.length_a   1.000
_cell.length_b   1.000
_cell.length_c   1.000
_cell.angle_alpha   90.00
_cell.angle_beta   90.00
_cell.angle_gamma   90.00
#
_symmetry.space_group_name_H-M   'P 1'
#
loop_
_entity.id
_entity.type
_entity.pdbx_description
1 polymer ?
#
loop_
_entity_poly.entity_id
_entity_poly.type
_entity_poly.pdbx_seq_one_letter_code
_entity_poly.pdbx_strand_id
1 'polypeptide(L)'
;MEATARFDYETKASDELSFMKGEQLNIVQTSGNWFKAELNGCLGSVAKNYLNIHLPSWYQEDCSRAEAEEQLMKKPVGAFVIRGSRKTEHGDFSISVRLEAAVQHFKVLRDSRGQYYLWSERFPSLNQLVEYYQHTSISKQTKVFLLETGTQQRRGSEDVLPSQRPLPPPPSSDCPPASAPVAPRQHNEFELLYLGISLFRILPVVA
;
A
#
# COMPACT_ATOMS: atom_id res chain seq x y z
N MET A 1 -1.67 5.90 -9.31
CA MET A 1 -2.63 6.91 -9.80
C MET A 1 -2.32 8.23 -9.13
N GLU A 2 -2.74 9.36 -9.70
CA GLU A 2 -2.47 10.66 -9.08
C GLU A 2 -3.66 11.13 -8.21
N ALA A 3 -3.34 11.81 -7.12
CA ALA A 3 -4.28 12.50 -6.23
C ALA A 3 -3.77 13.89 -5.88
N THR A 4 -4.68 14.84 -5.64
CA THR A 4 -4.31 16.21 -5.27
C THR A 4 -4.61 16.47 -3.80
N ALA A 5 -3.66 16.97 -3.03
CA ALA A 5 -3.88 17.34 -1.64
C ALA A 5 -4.86 18.52 -1.52
N ARG A 6 -5.88 18.38 -0.69
CA ARG A 6 -6.88 19.44 -0.40
C ARG A 6 -6.45 20.37 0.71
N PHE A 7 -5.61 19.88 1.61
CA PHE A 7 -5.14 20.58 2.79
C PHE A 7 -3.66 20.29 3.02
N ASP A 8 -3.01 21.16 3.77
CA ASP A 8 -1.67 20.92 4.27
C ASP A 8 -1.72 19.83 5.36
N TYR A 9 -0.72 18.94 5.36
CA TYR A 9 -0.58 17.89 6.33
C TYR A 9 0.90 17.69 6.66
N GLU A 10 1.22 17.91 7.92
CA GLU A 10 2.55 17.70 8.48
C GLU A 10 2.48 16.61 9.52
N THR A 11 3.34 15.61 9.39
CA THR A 11 3.43 14.49 10.32
C THR A 11 4.87 14.30 10.80
N LYS A 12 4.99 13.77 12.02
CA LYS A 12 6.26 13.32 12.60
C LYS A 12 6.40 11.80 12.59
N ALA A 13 5.35 11.09 12.18
CA ALA A 13 5.35 9.64 12.09
C ALA A 13 6.15 9.21 10.85
N SER A 14 7.03 8.23 11.00
CA SER A 14 7.93 7.78 9.93
C SER A 14 7.22 6.99 8.83
N ASP A 15 6.00 6.52 9.09
CA ASP A 15 5.15 5.73 8.21
C ASP A 15 4.07 6.55 7.50
N GLU A 16 3.95 7.83 7.83
CA GLU A 16 3.02 8.79 7.22
C GLU A 16 3.75 9.75 6.28
N LEU A 17 3.01 10.34 5.34
CA LEU A 17 3.59 11.24 4.33
C LEU A 17 3.15 12.67 4.59
N SER A 18 4.11 13.59 4.73
CA SER A 18 3.83 15.03 4.79
C SER A 18 3.64 15.60 3.38
N PHE A 19 2.66 16.48 3.20
CA PHE A 19 2.35 17.11 1.92
C PHE A 19 1.66 18.46 2.12
N MET A 20 1.79 19.34 1.14
CA MET A 20 1.14 20.65 1.11
C MET A 20 -0.12 20.61 0.24
N LYS A 21 -1.07 21.50 0.53
CA LYS A 21 -2.27 21.71 -0.29
C LYS A 21 -1.88 22.01 -1.72
N GLY A 22 -2.51 21.30 -2.64
CA GLY A 22 -2.28 21.42 -4.08
C GLY A 22 -1.16 20.52 -4.63
N GLU A 23 -0.39 19.84 -3.78
CA GLU A 23 0.60 18.87 -4.26
C GLU A 23 -0.07 17.64 -4.90
N GLN A 24 0.61 17.06 -5.89
CA GLN A 24 0.21 15.82 -6.53
C GLN A 24 0.95 14.63 -5.95
N LEU A 25 0.18 13.68 -5.41
CA LEU A 25 0.67 12.47 -4.79
C LEU A 25 0.40 11.26 -5.69
N ASN A 26 1.37 10.35 -5.74
CA ASN A 26 1.22 9.07 -6.42
C ASN A 26 0.59 8.05 -5.47
N ILE A 27 -0.68 7.77 -5.65
CA ILE A 27 -1.40 6.71 -4.95
C ILE A 27 -0.95 5.35 -5.48
N VAL A 28 -0.34 4.59 -4.57
CA VAL A 28 0.15 3.23 -4.78
C VAL A 28 -0.91 2.20 -4.37
N GLN A 29 -1.69 2.49 -3.32
CA GLN A 29 -2.70 1.57 -2.82
C GLN A 29 -3.91 2.33 -2.28
N THR A 30 -5.12 1.83 -2.59
CA THR A 30 -6.41 2.46 -2.21
C THR A 30 -7.22 1.61 -1.21
N SER A 31 -6.57 0.63 -0.60
CA SER A 31 -7.22 -0.35 0.26
C SER A 31 -7.36 0.12 1.72
N GLY A 32 -8.60 0.30 2.19
CA GLY A 32 -8.92 0.65 3.58
C GLY A 32 -9.24 2.13 3.79
N ASN A 33 -9.15 2.60 5.04
CA ASN A 33 -9.39 4.00 5.40
C ASN A 33 -8.19 4.92 5.14
N TRP A 34 -7.01 4.32 4.94
CA TRP A 34 -5.73 4.98 4.69
C TRP A 34 -5.20 4.55 3.34
N PHE A 35 -4.78 5.52 2.54
CA PHE A 35 -4.20 5.24 1.24
C PHE A 35 -2.68 5.28 1.35
N LYS A 36 -2.02 4.39 0.63
CA LYS A 36 -0.56 4.41 0.54
C LYS A 36 -0.19 5.29 -0.65
N ALA A 37 0.52 6.36 -0.37
CA ALA A 37 0.92 7.35 -1.36
C ALA A 37 2.43 7.54 -1.36
N GLU A 38 2.93 8.05 -2.47
CA GLU A 38 4.32 8.44 -2.64
C GLU A 38 4.39 9.88 -3.11
N LEU A 39 5.31 10.64 -2.51
CA LEU A 39 5.65 12.00 -2.89
C LEU A 39 7.16 12.16 -2.78
N ASN A 40 7.81 12.64 -3.84
CA ASN A 40 9.26 12.88 -3.88
C ASN A 40 10.13 11.66 -3.50
N GLY A 41 9.66 10.44 -3.78
CA GLY A 41 10.33 9.19 -3.43
C GLY A 41 10.10 8.73 -1.98
N CYS A 42 9.41 9.54 -1.16
CA CYS A 42 8.97 9.15 0.17
C CYS A 42 7.62 8.45 0.06
N LEU A 43 7.53 7.22 0.56
CA LEU A 43 6.30 6.47 0.62
C LEU A 43 5.73 6.55 2.03
N GLY A 44 4.42 6.80 2.16
CA GLY A 44 3.75 6.84 3.45
C GLY A 44 2.23 6.71 3.33
N SER A 45 1.59 6.55 4.48
CA SER A 45 0.14 6.48 4.59
C SER A 45 -0.46 7.88 4.65
N VAL A 46 -1.59 8.07 3.98
CA VAL A 46 -2.30 9.35 3.91
C VAL A 46 -3.81 9.13 4.07
N ALA A 47 -4.45 10.01 4.82
CA ALA A 47 -5.88 9.93 5.07
C ALA A 47 -6.66 10.34 3.81
N LYS A 48 -7.65 9.52 3.42
CA LYS A 48 -8.48 9.77 2.23
C LYS A 48 -9.17 11.15 2.23
N ASN A 49 -9.55 11.64 3.41
CA ASN A 49 -10.24 12.93 3.57
C ASN A 49 -9.38 14.15 3.19
N TYR A 50 -8.06 14.00 3.16
CA TYR A 50 -7.11 15.06 2.79
C TYR A 50 -6.83 15.10 1.29
N LEU A 51 -7.33 14.12 0.53
CA LEU A 51 -7.02 13.96 -0.87
C LEU A 51 -8.27 14.15 -1.73
N ASN A 52 -8.07 14.84 -2.86
CA ASN A 52 -8.98 14.80 -3.98
C ASN A 52 -8.48 13.73 -4.95
N ILE A 53 -9.17 12.59 -4.98
CA ILE A 53 -8.74 11.43 -5.75
C ILE A 53 -9.72 11.26 -6.90
N HIS A 54 -9.23 11.45 -8.11
CA HIS A 54 -9.97 11.12 -9.30
C HIS A 54 -9.52 9.74 -9.78
N LEU A 55 -10.21 8.70 -9.32
CA LEU A 55 -9.95 7.33 -9.76
C LEU A 55 -10.27 7.25 -11.26
N PRO A 56 -9.27 7.02 -12.12
CA PRO A 56 -9.51 6.91 -13.55
C PRO A 56 -10.35 5.67 -13.84
N SER A 57 -11.20 5.76 -14.87
CA SER A 57 -12.10 4.66 -15.25
C SER A 57 -11.38 3.38 -15.66
N TRP A 58 -10.11 3.50 -16.08
CA TRP A 58 -9.24 2.39 -16.44
C TRP A 58 -8.59 1.70 -15.23
N TYR A 59 -8.64 2.27 -14.02
CA TYR A 59 -8.07 1.64 -12.84
C TYR A 59 -9.09 0.75 -12.12
N GLN A 60 -8.70 -0.49 -11.86
CA GLN A 60 -9.50 -1.44 -11.08
C GLN A 60 -8.64 -2.07 -9.99
N GLU A 61 -8.90 -1.72 -8.73
CA GLU A 61 -8.28 -2.38 -7.59
C GLU A 61 -8.84 -3.81 -7.46
N ASP A 62 -7.96 -4.78 -7.16
CA ASP A 62 -8.30 -6.19 -6.91
C ASP A 62 -8.94 -6.96 -8.09
N CYS A 63 -8.96 -6.38 -9.29
CA CYS A 63 -9.39 -7.09 -10.48
C CYS A 63 -8.42 -8.22 -10.83
N SER A 64 -8.93 -9.45 -10.92
CA SER A 64 -8.16 -10.63 -11.30
C SER A 64 -7.86 -10.64 -12.80
N ARG A 65 -6.96 -11.55 -13.20
CA ARG A 65 -6.65 -11.75 -14.62
C ARG A 65 -7.89 -12.19 -15.39
N ALA A 66 -8.63 -13.17 -14.87
CA ALA A 66 -9.81 -13.74 -15.50
C ALA A 66 -10.96 -12.70 -15.63
N GLU A 67 -11.20 -11.91 -14.58
CA GLU A 67 -12.22 -10.85 -14.63
C GLU A 67 -11.89 -9.79 -15.69
N ALA A 68 -10.62 -9.41 -15.82
CA ALA A 68 -10.21 -8.48 -16.87
C ALA A 68 -10.32 -9.07 -18.26
N GLU A 69 -9.98 -10.35 -18.44
CA GLU A 69 -10.19 -11.06 -19.72
C GLU A 69 -11.68 -11.02 -20.10
N GLU A 70 -12.58 -11.38 -19.19
CA GLU A 70 -14.02 -11.39 -19.46
C GLU A 70 -14.58 -9.99 -19.79
N GLN A 71 -14.16 -8.97 -19.04
CA GLN A 71 -14.62 -7.59 -19.25
C GLN A 71 -14.10 -6.99 -20.56
N LEU A 72 -12.83 -7.22 -20.89
CA LEU A 72 -12.19 -6.66 -22.08
C LEU A 72 -12.60 -7.38 -23.38
N MET A 73 -12.95 -8.67 -23.29
CA MET A 73 -13.44 -9.42 -24.46
C MET A 73 -14.80 -8.90 -25.00
N LYS A 74 -15.53 -8.12 -24.22
CA LYS A 74 -16.78 -7.44 -24.63
C LYS A 74 -16.55 -6.02 -25.15
N LYS A 75 -15.30 -5.53 -25.17
CA LYS A 75 -14.90 -4.16 -25.52
C LYS A 75 -14.09 -4.11 -26.84
N PRO A 76 -13.97 -2.94 -27.49
CA PRO A 76 -13.16 -2.79 -28.71
C PRO A 76 -11.67 -3.04 -28.47
N VAL A 77 -10.93 -3.29 -29.55
CA VAL A 77 -9.46 -3.41 -29.54
C VAL A 77 -8.84 -2.13 -29.00
N GLY A 78 -7.80 -2.27 -28.18
CA GLY A 78 -7.15 -1.18 -27.46
C GLY A 78 -7.78 -0.85 -26.11
N ALA A 79 -9.00 -1.31 -25.82
CA ALA A 79 -9.59 -1.17 -24.50
C ALA A 79 -8.69 -1.83 -23.44
N PHE A 80 -8.52 -1.17 -22.29
CA PHE A 80 -7.59 -1.64 -21.28
C PHE A 80 -8.11 -1.41 -19.87
N VAL A 81 -7.50 -2.13 -18.92
CA VAL A 81 -7.61 -1.87 -17.48
C VAL A 81 -6.24 -2.03 -16.82
N ILE A 82 -5.94 -1.18 -15.85
CA ILE A 82 -4.79 -1.35 -14.95
C ILE A 82 -5.31 -1.94 -13.65
N ARG A 83 -4.76 -3.10 -13.30
CA ARG A 83 -5.13 -3.87 -12.11
C ARG A 83 -4.07 -3.68 -11.05
N GLY A 84 -4.47 -3.28 -9.84
CA GLY A 84 -3.61 -3.24 -8.65
C GLY A 84 -3.89 -4.42 -7.73
N SER A 85 -2.86 -4.99 -7.10
CA SER A 85 -3.04 -6.03 -6.08
C SER A 85 -3.03 -5.46 -4.67
N ARG A 86 -4.05 -5.76 -3.85
CA ARG A 86 -4.05 -5.47 -2.41
C ARG A 86 -3.01 -6.29 -1.62
N LYS A 87 -2.52 -7.40 -2.18
CA LYS A 87 -1.68 -8.37 -1.45
C LYS A 87 -0.21 -7.96 -1.35
N THR A 88 0.24 -6.98 -2.12
CA THR A 88 1.66 -6.59 -2.12
C THR A 88 1.85 -5.15 -1.67
N GLU A 89 2.71 -4.99 -0.66
CA GLU A 89 2.97 -3.72 0.02
C GLU A 89 3.61 -2.65 -0.87
N HIS A 90 4.15 -3.04 -2.03
CA HIS A 90 4.81 -2.16 -2.99
C HIS A 90 3.94 -1.78 -4.19
N GLY A 91 2.68 -2.25 -4.24
CA GLY A 91 1.74 -1.94 -5.32
C GLY A 91 2.15 -2.57 -6.65
N ASP A 92 1.97 -3.90 -6.77
CA ASP A 92 2.11 -4.55 -8.07
C ASP A 92 0.96 -4.16 -8.99
N PHE A 93 1.31 -3.58 -10.14
CA PHE A 93 0.35 -3.25 -11.18
C PHE A 93 0.51 -4.12 -12.41
N SER A 94 -0.58 -4.39 -13.10
CA SER A 94 -0.58 -5.06 -14.39
C SER A 94 -1.61 -4.43 -15.32
N ILE A 95 -1.22 -4.19 -16.57
CA ILE A 95 -2.09 -3.65 -17.61
C ILE A 95 -2.64 -4.82 -18.43
N SER A 96 -3.95 -4.97 -18.45
CA SER A 96 -4.64 -5.90 -19.35
C SER A 96 -5.17 -5.10 -20.54
N VAL A 97 -4.87 -5.52 -21.77
CA VAL A 97 -5.25 -4.80 -23.01
C VAL A 97 -5.96 -5.76 -23.96
N ARG A 98 -7.07 -5.31 -24.53
CA ARG A 98 -7.80 -6.03 -25.58
C ARG A 98 -7.05 -5.97 -26.91
N LEU A 99 -6.68 -7.13 -27.44
CA LEU A 99 -6.23 -7.33 -28.82
C LEU A 99 -7.36 -7.95 -29.65
N GLU A 100 -7.15 -8.13 -30.96
CA GLU A 100 -8.15 -8.72 -31.84
C GLU A 100 -8.63 -10.10 -31.37
N ALA A 101 -7.70 -11.02 -31.11
CA ALA A 101 -8.01 -12.41 -30.78
C ALA A 101 -8.08 -12.72 -29.28
N ALA A 102 -7.45 -11.91 -28.43
CA ALA A 102 -7.29 -12.21 -27.01
C ALA A 102 -7.03 -10.95 -26.18
N VAL A 103 -6.91 -11.12 -24.87
CA VAL A 103 -6.44 -10.08 -23.95
C VAL A 103 -4.98 -10.36 -23.59
N GLN A 104 -4.13 -9.36 -23.73
CA GLN A 104 -2.72 -9.44 -23.36
C GLN A 104 -2.48 -8.73 -22.02
N HIS A 105 -1.60 -9.30 -21.20
CA HIS A 105 -1.26 -8.74 -19.89
C HIS A 105 0.20 -8.33 -19.85
N PHE A 106 0.45 -7.11 -19.37
CA PHE A 106 1.78 -6.55 -19.19
C PHE A 106 1.99 -6.24 -17.70
N LYS A 107 3.08 -6.76 -17.13
CA LYS A 107 3.46 -6.41 -15.76
C LYS A 107 4.08 -5.02 -15.77
N VAL A 108 3.54 -4.11 -14.96
CA VAL A 108 4.15 -2.81 -14.71
C VAL A 108 5.26 -3.02 -13.69
N LEU A 109 6.46 -2.62 -14.07
CA LEU A 109 7.63 -2.64 -13.20
C LEU A 109 7.84 -1.25 -12.62
N ARG A 110 8.55 -1.21 -11.49
CA ARG A 110 8.91 0.01 -10.78
C ARG A 110 10.39 -0.03 -10.45
N ASP A 111 11.08 1.08 -10.63
CA ASP A 111 12.50 1.19 -10.31
C ASP A 111 12.72 1.70 -8.87
N SER A 112 13.98 1.78 -8.45
CA SER A 112 14.36 2.26 -7.12
C SER A 112 14.04 3.74 -6.88
N ARG A 113 13.75 4.50 -7.95
CA ARG A 113 13.34 5.91 -7.88
C ARG A 113 11.82 6.06 -7.90
N GLY A 114 11.09 4.95 -7.87
CA GLY A 114 9.63 4.92 -7.88
C GLY A 114 9.00 5.07 -9.26
N GLN A 115 9.77 5.11 -10.34
CA GLN A 115 9.26 5.32 -11.70
C GLN A 115 8.69 4.03 -12.29
N TYR A 116 7.55 4.12 -12.97
CA TYR A 116 6.84 3.02 -13.61
C TYR A 116 7.31 2.79 -15.04
N TYR A 117 7.43 1.53 -15.45
CA TYR A 117 7.80 1.17 -16.83
C TYR A 117 7.31 -0.22 -17.23
N LEU A 118 7.16 -0.44 -18.54
CA LEU A 118 6.90 -1.75 -19.16
C LEU A 118 8.11 -2.24 -19.98
N TRP A 119 8.81 -1.30 -20.59
CA TRP A 119 9.91 -1.53 -21.51
C TRP A 119 11.09 -0.62 -21.12
N SER A 120 11.53 0.26 -22.02
CA SER A 120 12.66 1.18 -21.77
C SER A 120 12.22 2.51 -21.13
N GLU A 121 11.03 3.01 -21.52
CA GLU A 121 10.50 4.30 -21.09
C GLU A 121 10.01 4.26 -19.65
N ARG A 122 10.35 5.30 -18.87
CA ARG A 122 10.04 5.44 -17.45
C ARG A 122 9.11 6.63 -17.21
N PHE A 123 8.14 6.44 -16.34
CA PHE A 123 7.10 7.43 -16.05
C PHE A 123 7.01 7.68 -14.54
N PRO A 124 6.84 8.92 -14.10
CA PRO A 124 6.68 9.24 -12.69
C PRO A 124 5.33 8.78 -12.13
N SER A 125 4.33 8.52 -12.99
CA SER A 125 3.01 8.06 -12.58
C SER A 125 2.39 7.11 -13.61
N LEU A 126 1.42 6.30 -13.17
CA LEU A 126 0.63 5.46 -14.07
C LEU A 126 -0.19 6.29 -15.07
N ASN A 127 -0.58 7.51 -14.69
CA ASN A 127 -1.34 8.41 -15.55
C ASN A 127 -0.52 8.80 -16.78
N GLN A 128 0.73 9.23 -16.57
CA GLN A 128 1.66 9.55 -17.67
C GLN A 128 2.03 8.32 -18.50
N LEU A 129 2.18 7.15 -17.86
CA LEU A 129 2.38 5.89 -18.57
C LEU A 129 1.22 5.60 -19.52
N VAL A 130 -0.01 5.75 -19.04
CA VAL A 130 -1.21 5.54 -19.86
C VAL A 130 -1.25 6.52 -21.02
N GLU A 131 -1.07 7.82 -20.75
CA GLU A 131 -1.05 8.88 -21.77
C GLU A 131 -0.03 8.59 -22.88
N TYR A 132 1.17 8.15 -22.52
CA TYR A 132 2.19 7.78 -23.50
C TYR A 132 1.75 6.64 -24.43
N TYR A 133 1.17 5.57 -23.87
CA TYR A 133 0.73 4.42 -24.67
C TYR A 133 -0.63 4.62 -25.37
N GLN A 134 -1.29 5.76 -25.19
CA GLN A 134 -2.38 6.19 -26.09
C GLN A 134 -1.84 6.61 -27.46
N HIS A 135 -0.60 7.11 -27.51
CA HIS A 135 0.04 7.58 -28.74
C HIS A 135 1.17 6.67 -29.24
N THR A 136 1.64 5.76 -28.39
CA THR A 136 2.70 4.78 -28.71
C THR A 136 2.22 3.36 -28.52
N SER A 137 2.65 2.43 -29.38
CA SER A 137 2.24 1.03 -29.26
C SER A 137 2.74 0.42 -27.94
N ILE A 138 1.83 -0.19 -27.18
CA ILE A 138 2.19 -0.89 -25.93
C ILE A 138 2.82 -2.27 -26.19
N SER A 139 2.48 -2.91 -27.32
CA SER A 139 3.05 -4.19 -27.73
C SER A 139 4.17 -4.01 -28.76
N LYS A 140 5.18 -4.88 -28.66
CA LYS A 140 6.30 -4.98 -29.62
C LYS A 140 5.97 -5.82 -30.86
N GLN A 141 4.94 -6.66 -30.77
CA GLN A 141 4.56 -7.61 -31.81
C GLN A 141 3.46 -7.06 -32.72
N THR A 142 2.48 -6.37 -32.11
CA THR A 142 1.31 -5.84 -32.81
C THR A 142 1.17 -4.37 -32.46
N LYS A 143 0.79 -3.55 -33.44
CA LYS A 143 0.52 -2.13 -33.22
C LYS A 143 -0.83 -1.98 -32.51
N VAL A 144 -0.79 -1.67 -31.22
CA VAL A 144 -1.99 -1.43 -30.40
C VAL A 144 -1.75 -0.27 -29.45
N PHE A 145 -2.70 0.65 -29.41
CA PHE A 145 -2.71 1.81 -28.53
C PHE A 145 -3.72 1.61 -27.41
N LEU A 146 -3.47 2.22 -26.27
CA LEU A 146 -4.43 2.25 -25.18
C LEU A 146 -5.60 3.15 -25.57
N LEU A 147 -6.81 2.59 -25.49
CA LEU A 147 -8.05 3.29 -25.76
C LEU A 147 -8.83 3.47 -24.46
N GLU A 148 -9.06 4.72 -24.08
CA GLU A 148 -9.91 5.04 -22.94
C GLU A 148 -11.38 4.86 -23.32
N THR A 149 -11.93 3.67 -23.09
CA THR A 149 -13.35 3.38 -23.28
C THR A 149 -14.15 3.87 -22.08
N GLY A 150 -14.20 5.17 -21.86
CA GLY A 150 -14.97 5.75 -20.77
C GLY A 150 -16.47 5.56 -21.00
N THR A 151 -17.15 4.83 -20.12
CA THR A 151 -18.54 5.11 -19.69
C THR A 151 -18.88 4.23 -18.48
N GLN A 152 -18.74 4.78 -17.28
CA GLN A 152 -19.88 5.07 -16.40
C GLN A 152 -19.37 5.99 -15.31
N GLN A 153 -19.73 7.26 -15.44
CA GLN A 153 -19.82 8.17 -14.33
C GLN A 153 -20.79 7.54 -13.33
N ARG A 154 -20.27 6.86 -12.30
CA ARG A 154 -20.97 6.91 -11.02
C ARG A 154 -20.95 8.38 -10.63
N ARG A 155 -22.04 9.06 -10.98
CA ARG A 155 -22.50 10.26 -10.31
C ARG A 155 -22.83 9.82 -8.87
N GLY A 156 -21.77 9.58 -8.09
CA GLY A 156 -21.86 9.41 -6.65
C GLY A 156 -22.15 10.78 -6.11
N SER A 157 -23.27 10.87 -5.39
CA SER A 157 -23.76 12.05 -4.69
C SER A 157 -22.64 12.95 -4.19
N GLU A 158 -22.73 14.23 -4.54
CA GLU A 158 -22.20 15.30 -3.72
C GLU A 158 -22.97 15.29 -2.39
N ASP A 159 -22.66 14.33 -1.54
CA ASP A 159 -22.98 14.44 -0.12
C ASP A 159 -22.00 15.45 0.44
N VAL A 160 -22.45 16.71 0.44
CA VAL A 160 -21.87 17.82 1.20
C VAL A 160 -21.89 17.39 2.67
N LEU A 161 -20.82 16.73 3.12
CA LEU A 161 -20.60 16.50 4.54
C LEU A 161 -20.12 17.84 5.14
N PRO A 162 -20.83 18.38 6.15
CA PRO A 162 -20.55 19.71 6.67
C PRO A 162 -19.16 19.75 7.29
N SER A 163 -18.53 20.92 7.21
CA SER A 163 -17.28 21.32 7.85
C SER A 163 -17.03 20.60 9.18
N GLN A 164 -16.33 19.47 9.14
CA GLN A 164 -15.88 18.78 10.35
C GLN A 164 -14.37 18.93 10.46
N ARG A 165 -13.97 19.42 11.63
CA ARG A 165 -12.60 19.56 12.11
C ARG A 165 -11.78 18.30 11.76
N PRO A 166 -10.51 18.42 11.37
CA PRO A 166 -9.68 17.27 11.06
C PRO A 166 -9.73 16.23 12.19
N LEU A 167 -10.05 14.98 11.82
CA LEU A 167 -10.07 13.86 12.74
C LEU A 167 -8.65 13.65 13.32
N PRO A 168 -8.55 13.22 14.58
CA PRO A 168 -7.26 12.88 15.18
C PRO A 168 -6.58 11.75 14.40
N PRO A 169 -5.23 11.65 14.46
CA PRO A 169 -4.50 10.54 13.85
C PRO A 169 -5.02 9.19 14.38
N PRO A 170 -4.87 8.11 13.60
CA PRO A 170 -5.32 6.79 14.01
C PRO A 170 -4.53 6.36 15.27
N PRO A 171 -5.08 5.47 16.11
CA PRO A 171 -4.28 4.87 17.17
C PRO A 171 -3.10 4.16 16.50
N SER A 172 -1.90 4.65 16.78
CA SER A 172 -0.64 4.01 16.40
C SER A 172 -0.72 2.54 16.76
N SER A 173 -0.66 1.67 15.74
CA SER A 173 -0.42 0.25 15.93
C SER A 173 0.88 0.12 16.73
N ASP A 174 0.76 -0.41 17.94
CA ASP A 174 1.81 -0.63 18.93
C ASP A 174 3.25 -0.58 18.40
N CYS A 175 3.94 0.53 18.66
CA CYS A 175 5.38 0.49 18.84
C CYS A 175 5.61 0.22 20.33
N PRO A 176 6.18 -0.93 20.75
CA PRO A 176 6.52 -1.12 22.14
C PRO A 176 7.53 -0.03 22.53
N PRO A 177 7.41 0.60 23.71
CA PRO A 177 8.37 1.61 24.12
C PRO A 177 9.76 0.97 24.20
N ALA A 178 10.73 1.67 23.60
CA ALA A 178 12.14 1.46 23.85
C ALA A 178 12.38 1.36 25.36
N SER A 179 13.19 0.38 25.74
CA SER A 179 13.51 -0.01 27.11
C SER A 179 13.79 1.19 28.02
N ALA A 180 12.97 1.36 29.06
CA ALA A 180 13.33 2.19 30.21
C ALA A 180 14.51 1.54 30.96
N PRO A 181 15.38 2.33 31.61
CA PRO A 181 16.54 1.78 32.32
C PRO A 181 16.08 0.93 33.50
N VAL A 182 16.62 -0.30 33.59
CA VAL A 182 16.43 -1.18 34.73
C VAL A 182 16.98 -0.50 35.98
N ALA A 183 16.10 -0.13 36.91
CA ALA A 183 16.48 0.25 38.26
C ALA A 183 17.07 -0.97 39.00
N PRO A 184 18.08 -0.78 39.87
CA PRO A 184 18.75 -1.90 40.52
C PRO A 184 17.79 -2.58 41.50
N ARG A 185 17.64 -3.90 41.36
CA ARG A 185 16.94 -4.75 42.35
C ARG A 185 17.73 -4.71 43.66
N GLN A 186 17.10 -4.25 44.72
CA GLN A 186 17.59 -4.46 46.09
C GLN A 186 17.61 -5.96 46.36
N HIS A 187 18.82 -6.50 46.55
CA HIS A 187 19.04 -7.79 47.18
C HIS A 187 18.60 -7.64 48.64
N ASN A 188 17.46 -8.22 49.00
CA ASN A 188 17.10 -8.40 50.39
C ASN A 188 17.64 -9.75 50.84
N GLU A 189 18.53 -9.70 51.82
CA GLU A 189 19.23 -10.83 52.43
C GLU A 189 18.24 -11.79 53.11
N PHE A 190 18.37 -13.09 52.83
CA PHE A 190 17.91 -14.15 53.73
C PHE A 190 18.93 -15.29 53.65
N GLU A 191 19.94 -15.20 54.51
CA GLU A 191 20.92 -16.26 54.76
C GLU A 191 20.52 -17.03 56.03
N LEU A 192 20.37 -18.33 55.82
CA LEU A 192 20.77 -19.46 56.66
C LEU A 192 20.58 -19.41 58.18
N LEU A 193 19.79 -20.37 58.67
CA LEU A 193 20.22 -21.25 59.75
C LEU A 193 19.61 -22.65 59.51
N TYR A 194 20.43 -23.65 59.20
CA TYR A 194 20.36 -25.00 59.79
C TYR A 194 21.56 -25.82 59.29
N LEU A 195 22.63 -25.79 60.09
CA LEU A 195 23.73 -26.75 60.05
C LEU A 195 23.70 -27.48 61.40
N GLY A 196 23.61 -28.80 61.37
CA GLY A 196 23.30 -29.58 62.58
C GLY A 196 23.62 -31.07 62.50
N ILE A 197 24.83 -31.40 62.05
CA ILE A 197 25.71 -32.45 62.59
C ILE A 197 25.31 -33.94 62.40
N SER A 198 26.23 -34.65 61.74
CA SER A 198 26.36 -36.10 61.66
C SER A 198 27.08 -36.67 62.89
N LEU A 199 26.56 -37.76 63.50
CA LEU A 199 27.38 -38.87 64.03
C LEU A 199 26.55 -40.08 64.54
N PHE A 200 26.81 -41.26 63.95
CA PHE A 200 26.99 -42.60 64.58
C PHE A 200 25.90 -43.26 65.46
N ARG A 201 25.41 -44.45 65.04
CA ARG A 201 25.70 -45.81 65.62
C ARG A 201 24.57 -46.84 65.39
N ILE A 202 24.97 -47.99 64.83
CA ILE A 202 24.70 -49.40 65.26
C ILE A 202 23.30 -50.04 65.06
N LEU A 203 23.35 -51.19 64.32
CA LEU A 203 22.49 -52.41 64.23
C LEU A 203 21.81 -52.86 65.56
N PRO A 204 20.88 -53.86 65.63
CA PRO A 204 20.65 -54.99 64.69
C PRO A 204 19.18 -55.47 64.43
N VAL A 205 19.06 -56.35 63.43
CA VAL A 205 18.28 -57.63 63.31
C VAL A 205 17.04 -57.85 64.18
N VAL A 206 15.93 -58.28 63.56
CA VAL A 206 15.02 -59.42 63.91
C VAL A 206 14.17 -59.69 62.64
N ALA A 207 14.43 -60.73 61.84
CA ALA A 207 14.02 -62.16 61.90
C ALA A 207 12.87 -62.44 60.91
#